data_AF-A0A9P6ZMM1-F1
#
_entry.id   AF-A0A9P6ZMM1-F1
#
_cell.length_a   1.000
_cell.length_b   1.000
_cell.length_c   1.000
_cell.angle_alpha   90.00
_cell.angle_beta   90.00
_cell.angle_gamma   90.00
#
_symmetry.space_group_name_H-M   'P 1'
#
loop_
_entity.id
_entity.type
_entity.pdbx_description
1 polymer ?
#
loop_
_entity_poly.entity_id
_entity_poly.type
_entity_poly.pdbx_seq_one_letter_code
_entity_poly.pdbx_strand_id
1 'polypeptide(L)'
;MIISEKQLQDECAKVAEAEQDHSDAVINAMDDVLPPAYSDHVQHTEIASSCSTEFRPPSKPTNFLSLILKDKPIRGCYVIDPLMQIPLSLLPPPNAGETDQDRKNLYLCTKDGSIDADIWLIGQEDAAPKNSSRTSISLSSNNGSITAKINTVKVVAPFLLDIHTRDGRVTVLLPRSFHGSLFLTTRQSAKLSDDLLRRSTILSTVEHTRRYFVGDISHRLFGNDWNGDELKVVSLDGRIIIRYKDEAELPKIGFFSRIFSS
;
A
#
# COMPACT_ATOMS: atom_id res chain seq x y z
N MET A 1 -1.25 14.72 17.52
CA MET A 1 -2.30 14.04 18.29
C MET A 1 -2.05 12.55 18.13
N ILE A 2 -1.66 11.87 19.20
CA ILE A 2 -1.25 10.46 19.18
C ILE A 2 -2.50 9.66 19.50
N ILE A 3 -3.01 8.90 18.54
CA ILE A 3 -4.11 7.95 18.78
C ILE A 3 -3.54 6.87 19.71
N SER A 4 -4.20 6.65 20.83
CA SER A 4 -3.73 5.73 21.88
C SER A 4 -4.02 4.28 21.50
N GLU A 5 -3.13 3.37 21.86
CA GLU A 5 -3.19 1.90 21.68
C GLU A 5 -4.56 1.29 22.06
N LYS A 6 -5.27 1.91 23.00
CA LYS A 6 -6.61 1.49 23.44
C LYS A 6 -7.72 1.76 22.40
N GLN A 7 -7.64 2.83 21.63
CA GLN A 7 -8.68 3.16 20.63
C GLN A 7 -8.66 2.16 19.46
N LEU A 8 -7.49 1.67 19.06
CA LEU A 8 -7.36 0.66 18.00
C LEU A 8 -7.79 -0.75 18.45
N GLN A 9 -7.63 -1.07 19.74
CA GLN A 9 -8.11 -2.34 20.32
C GLN A 9 -9.63 -2.39 20.41
N ASP A 10 -10.27 -1.27 20.77
CA ASP A 10 -11.73 -1.19 20.93
C ASP A 10 -12.47 -1.24 19.58
N GLU A 11 -11.89 -0.69 18.51
CA GLU A 11 -12.50 -0.74 17.16
C GLU A 11 -12.46 -2.13 16.53
N CYS A 12 -11.34 -2.85 16.66
CA CYS A 12 -11.24 -4.24 16.17
C CYS A 12 -12.11 -5.23 16.97
N ALA A 13 -12.44 -4.92 18.23
CA ALA A 13 -13.25 -5.77 19.08
C ALA A 13 -14.77 -5.58 18.86
N LYS A 14 -15.24 -4.34 18.64
CA LYS A 14 -16.68 -4.04 18.52
C LYS A 14 -17.33 -4.55 17.23
N VAL A 15 -16.58 -4.70 16.13
CA VAL A 15 -17.15 -5.17 14.85
C VAL A 15 -17.32 -6.70 14.83
N ALA A 16 -16.66 -7.44 15.73
CA ALA A 16 -16.70 -8.91 15.75
C ALA A 16 -18.00 -9.51 16.32
N GLU A 17 -18.92 -8.70 16.87
CA GLU A 17 -20.20 -9.17 17.41
C GLU A 17 -21.38 -9.04 16.44
N ALA A 18 -21.20 -8.46 15.25
CA ALA A 18 -22.32 -8.07 14.38
C ALA A 18 -22.63 -9.00 13.18
N GLU A 19 -21.80 -9.99 12.83
CA GLU A 19 -22.08 -10.81 11.64
C GLU A 19 -21.81 -12.30 11.89
N GLN A 20 -22.85 -12.98 12.36
CA GLN A 20 -22.93 -14.44 12.42
C GLN A 20 -24.32 -14.86 11.95
N ASP A 21 -24.55 -14.95 10.63
CA ASP A 21 -25.51 -15.92 10.09
C ASP A 21 -25.36 -16.18 8.58
N HIS A 22 -25.55 -17.45 8.21
CA HIS A 22 -25.79 -18.05 6.87
C HIS A 22 -24.66 -18.12 5.82
N SER A 23 -24.46 -19.18 5.04
CA SER A 23 -24.66 -20.65 5.12
C SER A 23 -24.10 -21.25 3.80
N ASP A 24 -23.69 -22.53 3.85
CA ASP A 24 -22.97 -23.29 2.81
C ASP A 24 -23.79 -23.84 1.62
N ALA A 25 -23.06 -24.40 0.62
CA ALA A 25 -23.37 -25.53 -0.31
C ALA A 25 -23.54 -25.19 -1.83
N VAL A 26 -23.20 -25.97 -2.89
CA VAL A 26 -22.28 -27.10 -3.23
C VAL A 26 -22.55 -27.48 -4.73
N ILE A 27 -21.47 -27.67 -5.55
CA ILE A 27 -21.14 -28.66 -6.64
C ILE A 27 -22.05 -28.94 -7.89
N ASN A 28 -21.47 -28.91 -9.13
CA ASN A 28 -21.40 -29.96 -10.21
C ASN A 28 -21.04 -29.34 -11.60
N ALA A 29 -19.91 -29.68 -12.28
CA ALA A 29 -19.58 -30.83 -13.15
C ALA A 29 -20.13 -30.74 -14.60
N MET A 30 -19.29 -30.39 -15.58
CA MET A 30 -18.77 -31.22 -16.72
C MET A 30 -19.77 -31.51 -17.87
N ASP A 31 -19.49 -31.03 -19.09
CA ASP A 31 -19.30 -31.93 -20.25
C ASP A 31 -18.70 -31.24 -21.50
N ASP A 32 -18.07 -32.09 -22.31
CA ASP A 32 -17.03 -31.87 -23.33
C ASP A 32 -17.57 -31.75 -24.78
N VAL A 33 -16.64 -31.67 -25.76
CA VAL A 33 -16.75 -32.02 -27.20
C VAL A 33 -16.78 -30.87 -28.25
N LEU A 34 -15.60 -30.62 -28.83
CA LEU A 34 -15.34 -30.21 -30.24
C LEU A 34 -15.29 -31.47 -31.13
N PRO A 35 -15.54 -31.46 -32.48
CA PRO A 35 -14.56 -31.04 -33.51
C PRO A 35 -15.20 -30.63 -34.90
N PRO A 36 -14.50 -30.64 -36.07
CA PRO A 36 -13.37 -29.82 -36.51
C PRO A 36 -13.52 -29.14 -37.92
N ALA A 37 -12.56 -28.26 -38.24
CA ALA A 37 -11.75 -28.21 -39.48
C ALA A 37 -11.90 -27.09 -40.55
N TYR A 38 -10.71 -26.55 -40.91
CA TYR A 38 -10.19 -25.88 -42.12
C TYR A 38 -10.83 -24.59 -42.68
N SER A 39 -10.03 -23.52 -42.69
CA SER A 39 -9.76 -22.70 -43.88
C SER A 39 -8.44 -21.93 -43.70
N ASP A 40 -7.46 -22.27 -44.53
CA ASP A 40 -6.31 -21.43 -44.87
C ASP A 40 -6.83 -20.10 -45.43
N HIS A 41 -6.28 -18.95 -45.01
CA HIS A 41 -6.01 -17.82 -45.92
C HIS A 41 -5.29 -16.63 -45.26
N VAL A 42 -4.15 -16.31 -45.89
CA VAL A 42 -3.47 -15.00 -46.05
C VAL A 42 -2.73 -14.40 -44.85
N GLN A 43 -1.39 -14.52 -44.93
CA GLN A 43 -0.42 -13.69 -44.23
C GLN A 43 -0.59 -12.22 -44.64
N HIS A 44 -1.24 -11.42 -43.80
CA HIS A 44 -0.95 -9.99 -43.74
C HIS A 44 0.14 -9.79 -42.69
N THR A 45 1.32 -9.39 -43.17
CA THR A 45 2.40 -8.84 -42.34
C THR A 45 1.91 -7.52 -41.75
N GLU A 46 1.12 -7.59 -40.68
CA GLU A 46 0.92 -6.45 -39.80
C GLU A 46 2.23 -6.22 -39.06
N ILE A 47 2.92 -5.16 -39.48
CA ILE A 47 4.01 -4.55 -38.72
C ILE A 47 3.40 -4.20 -37.36
N ALA A 48 3.65 -5.05 -36.37
CA ALA A 48 3.27 -4.82 -35.00
C ALA A 48 3.89 -3.49 -34.57
N SER A 49 3.05 -2.45 -34.54
CA SER A 49 3.37 -1.16 -33.97
C SER A 49 3.66 -1.40 -32.49
N SER A 50 4.95 -1.44 -32.19
CA SER A 50 5.50 -1.68 -30.87
C SER A 50 5.07 -0.60 -29.89
N CYS A 51 4.51 -1.07 -28.77
CA CYS A 51 4.70 -0.53 -27.43
C CYS A 51 4.19 0.90 -27.15
N SER A 52 2.89 1.00 -26.89
CA SER A 52 2.42 1.80 -25.78
C SER A 52 1.67 0.87 -24.84
N THR A 53 2.36 0.28 -23.86
CA THR A 53 1.67 -0.26 -22.69
C THR A 53 1.06 0.95 -21.98
N GLU A 54 -0.16 1.32 -22.36
CA GLU A 54 -0.98 2.19 -21.55
C GLU A 54 -1.05 1.54 -20.17
N PHE A 55 -0.49 2.20 -19.16
CA PHE A 55 -0.54 1.79 -17.77
C PHE A 55 -1.99 1.89 -17.28
N ARG A 56 -2.82 0.93 -17.68
CA ARG A 56 -4.21 0.85 -17.25
C ARG A 56 -4.23 0.25 -15.85
N PRO A 57 -4.92 0.89 -14.88
CA PRO A 57 -5.10 0.31 -13.57
C PRO A 57 -5.78 -1.07 -13.68
N PRO A 58 -5.35 -2.06 -12.88
CA PRO A 58 -5.82 -3.45 -13.02
C PRO A 58 -7.24 -3.68 -12.49
N SER A 59 -7.86 -2.70 -11.82
CA SER A 59 -9.22 -2.77 -11.30
C SER A 59 -9.91 -1.39 -11.37
N LYS A 60 -11.21 -1.36 -11.06
CA LYS A 60 -11.99 -0.11 -11.06
C LYS A 60 -11.49 0.82 -9.93
N PRO A 61 -11.23 2.11 -10.22
CA PRO A 61 -10.86 3.08 -9.19
C PRO A 61 -11.98 3.33 -8.18
N THR A 62 -11.60 3.70 -6.96
CA THR A 62 -12.50 4.24 -5.92
C THR A 62 -11.78 5.30 -5.11
N ASN A 63 -12.51 6.23 -4.48
CA ASN A 63 -11.94 7.16 -3.50
C ASN A 63 -12.03 6.62 -2.06
N PHE A 64 -12.81 5.58 -1.84
CA PHE A 64 -13.02 5.00 -0.52
C PHE A 64 -13.12 3.49 -0.59
N LEU A 65 -12.30 2.82 0.22
CA LEU A 65 -12.40 1.40 0.48
C LEU A 65 -11.96 1.09 1.92
N SER A 66 -12.82 0.44 2.68
CA SER A 66 -12.51 -0.10 4.00
C SER A 66 -12.72 -1.61 4.00
N LEU A 67 -11.69 -2.37 4.34
CA LEU A 67 -11.73 -3.83 4.43
C LEU A 67 -11.15 -4.27 5.78
N ILE A 68 -12.01 -4.87 6.60
CA ILE A 68 -11.66 -5.33 7.94
C ILE A 68 -11.90 -6.83 8.00
N LEU A 69 -10.84 -7.63 8.11
CA LEU A 69 -10.91 -9.09 8.19
C LEU A 69 -10.23 -9.57 9.46
N LYS A 70 -10.92 -10.30 10.34
CA LYS A 70 -10.37 -10.71 11.64
C LYS A 70 -9.05 -11.50 11.52
N ASP A 71 -9.08 -12.71 10.98
CA ASP A 71 -7.90 -13.60 10.97
C ASP A 71 -7.51 -14.05 9.55
N LYS A 72 -8.08 -13.40 8.53
CA LYS A 72 -7.85 -13.73 7.12
C LYS A 72 -6.83 -12.78 6.50
N PRO A 73 -5.95 -13.28 5.61
CA PRO A 73 -5.06 -12.41 4.87
C PRO A 73 -5.83 -11.49 3.94
N ILE A 74 -5.35 -10.27 3.78
CA ILE A 74 -5.83 -9.31 2.79
C ILE A 74 -4.81 -9.28 1.65
N ARG A 75 -5.23 -9.68 0.46
CA ARG A 75 -4.39 -9.64 -0.74
C ARG A 75 -5.15 -9.02 -1.89
N GLY A 76 -4.47 -8.20 -2.67
CA GLY A 76 -5.07 -7.69 -3.89
C GLY A 76 -4.42 -6.45 -4.44
N CYS A 77 -5.08 -5.93 -5.47
CA CYS A 77 -4.70 -4.69 -6.10
C CYS A 77 -5.80 -3.64 -5.93
N TYR A 78 -5.42 -2.49 -5.39
CA TYR A 78 -6.34 -1.44 -4.95
C TYR A 78 -6.05 -0.17 -5.73
N VAL A 79 -7.00 0.28 -6.52
CA VAL A 79 -6.86 1.48 -7.36
C VAL A 79 -7.62 2.62 -6.69
N ILE A 80 -6.87 3.63 -6.25
CA ILE A 80 -7.38 4.79 -5.52
C ILE A 80 -7.34 6.02 -6.41
N ASP A 81 -8.50 6.63 -6.61
CA ASP A 81 -8.66 7.94 -7.25
C ASP A 81 -9.19 8.94 -6.20
N PRO A 82 -8.31 9.79 -5.64
CA PRO A 82 -8.66 10.77 -4.61
C PRO A 82 -9.69 11.80 -5.07
N LEU A 83 -9.81 12.02 -6.39
CA LEU A 83 -10.68 13.02 -6.98
C LEU A 83 -12.06 12.47 -7.32
N MET A 84 -12.25 11.15 -7.22
CA MET A 84 -13.55 10.53 -7.43
C MET A 84 -14.52 10.94 -6.32
N GLN A 85 -15.64 11.54 -6.71
CA GLN A 85 -16.68 11.92 -5.76
C GLN A 85 -17.56 10.73 -5.43
N ILE A 86 -17.69 10.41 -4.14
CA ILE A 86 -18.60 9.39 -3.64
C ILE A 86 -19.68 10.12 -2.82
N PRO A 87 -20.97 9.97 -3.16
CA PRO A 87 -22.05 10.52 -2.35
C PRO A 87 -21.96 10.07 -0.89
N LEU A 88 -22.08 11.01 0.05
CA LEU A 88 -21.99 10.73 1.50
C LEU A 88 -23.00 9.65 1.95
N SER A 89 -24.15 9.55 1.29
CA SER A 89 -25.18 8.53 1.56
C SER A 89 -24.73 7.09 1.25
N LEU A 90 -23.67 6.91 0.46
CA LEU A 90 -23.09 5.61 0.13
C LEU A 90 -21.87 5.27 1.00
N LEU A 91 -21.42 6.21 1.84
CA LEU A 91 -20.31 6.00 2.75
C LEU A 91 -20.82 5.50 4.09
N PRO A 92 -20.07 4.60 4.76
CA PRO A 92 -20.34 4.27 6.15
C PRO A 92 -20.30 5.54 7.02
N PRO A 93 -21.15 5.63 8.06
CA PRO A 93 -21.07 6.73 9.00
C PRO A 93 -19.69 6.74 9.66
N PRO A 94 -19.14 7.93 9.98
CA PRO A 94 -17.88 8.02 10.70
C PRO A 94 -18.00 7.41 12.10
N ASN A 95 -16.90 6.91 12.64
CA ASN A 95 -16.86 6.38 14.00
C ASN A 95 -17.07 7.50 15.03
N ALA A 96 -17.41 7.12 16.27
CA ALA A 96 -17.67 8.08 17.33
C ALA A 96 -16.43 8.95 17.61
N GLY A 97 -16.56 10.26 17.36
CA GLY A 97 -15.47 11.23 17.53
C GLY A 97 -14.62 11.46 16.28
N GLU A 98 -14.87 10.73 15.19
CA GLU A 98 -14.29 11.00 13.88
C GLU A 98 -15.22 11.87 13.04
N THR A 99 -14.62 12.64 12.14
CA THR A 99 -15.33 13.42 11.13
C THR A 99 -15.16 12.79 9.75
N ASP A 100 -15.97 13.21 8.78
CA ASP A 100 -15.78 12.76 7.38
C ASP A 100 -14.39 13.11 6.81
N GLN A 101 -13.68 14.08 7.40
CA GLN A 101 -12.32 14.46 7.02
C GLN A 101 -11.26 13.45 7.50
N ASP A 102 -11.56 12.67 8.53
CA ASP A 102 -10.65 11.67 9.07
C ASP A 102 -10.67 10.36 8.26
N ARG A 103 -11.73 10.20 7.43
CA ARG A 103 -11.96 9.04 6.57
C ARG A 103 -10.79 8.80 5.63
N LYS A 104 -10.23 7.60 5.69
CA LYS A 104 -9.13 7.17 4.82
C LYS A 104 -9.65 6.80 3.44
N ASN A 105 -8.86 7.08 2.40
CA ASN A 105 -9.19 6.64 1.04
C ASN A 105 -9.07 5.12 0.90
N LEU A 106 -8.11 4.54 1.62
CA LEU A 106 -7.92 3.09 1.73
C LEU A 106 -7.61 2.71 3.18
N TYR A 107 -8.43 1.83 3.75
CA TYR A 107 -8.24 1.27 5.08
C TYR A 107 -8.27 -0.27 5.01
N LEU A 108 -7.14 -0.92 5.23
CA LEU A 108 -7.03 -2.38 5.28
C LEU A 108 -6.63 -2.80 6.69
N CYS A 109 -7.47 -3.58 7.36
CA CYS A 109 -7.24 -3.98 8.74
C CYS A 109 -7.47 -5.48 8.92
N THR A 110 -6.54 -6.13 9.61
CA THR A 110 -6.70 -7.49 10.08
C THR A 110 -6.06 -7.67 11.45
N LYS A 111 -6.43 -8.71 12.19
CA LYS A 111 -5.83 -9.02 13.49
C LYS A 111 -4.57 -9.85 13.27
N ASP A 112 -4.74 -11.05 12.71
CA ASP A 112 -3.66 -12.04 12.58
C ASP A 112 -3.29 -12.32 11.12
N GLY A 113 -4.07 -11.79 10.16
CA GLY A 113 -3.81 -11.95 8.73
C GLY A 113 -2.62 -11.13 8.24
N SER A 114 -1.95 -11.61 7.18
CA SER A 114 -0.98 -10.81 6.43
C SER A 114 -1.69 -9.87 5.46
N ILE A 115 -1.09 -8.71 5.20
CA ILE A 115 -1.54 -7.78 4.16
C ILE A 115 -0.50 -7.77 3.04
N ASP A 116 -0.92 -8.03 1.81
CA ASP A 116 -0.11 -7.88 0.60
C ASP A 116 -0.89 -7.05 -0.41
N ALA A 117 -0.55 -5.76 -0.48
CA ALA A 117 -1.32 -4.75 -1.19
C ALA A 117 -0.49 -4.09 -2.29
N ASP A 118 -0.96 -4.26 -3.54
CA ASP A 118 -0.48 -3.51 -4.71
C ASP A 118 -1.41 -2.30 -4.92
N ILE A 119 -0.99 -1.12 -4.46
CA ILE A 119 -1.80 0.09 -4.39
C ILE A 119 -1.44 1.01 -5.56
N TRP A 120 -2.45 1.45 -6.29
CA TRP A 120 -2.32 2.35 -7.43
C TRP A 120 -2.98 3.68 -7.11
N LEU A 121 -2.19 4.75 -7.12
CA LEU A 121 -2.67 6.12 -6.94
C LEU A 121 -2.84 6.77 -8.31
N ILE A 122 -4.05 7.22 -8.61
CA ILE A 122 -4.37 7.94 -9.84
C ILE A 122 -4.23 9.44 -9.59
N GLY A 123 -3.45 10.08 -10.47
CA GLY A 123 -3.28 11.52 -10.53
C GLY A 123 -3.96 12.15 -11.75
N GLN A 124 -3.76 13.45 -11.94
CA GLN A 124 -4.22 14.21 -13.11
C GLN A 124 -3.04 14.80 -13.88
N GLU A 125 -3.24 15.11 -15.16
CA GLU A 125 -2.22 15.69 -16.04
C GLU A 125 -1.96 17.19 -15.74
N ASP A 126 -3.01 17.95 -15.40
CA ASP A 126 -2.95 19.42 -15.35
C ASP A 126 -3.28 20.04 -13.97
N ALA A 127 -3.54 19.22 -12.96
CA ALA A 127 -3.83 19.72 -11.63
C ALA A 127 -2.52 20.05 -10.91
N ALA A 128 -2.09 21.31 -11.00
CA ALA A 128 -1.27 21.86 -9.92
C ALA A 128 -2.00 21.56 -8.60
N PRO A 129 -1.38 20.93 -7.59
CA PRO A 129 -2.03 20.55 -6.34
C PRO A 129 -2.27 21.81 -5.50
N LYS A 130 -3.13 22.70 -5.98
CA LYS A 130 -3.67 23.82 -5.25
C LYS A 130 -4.84 23.27 -4.45
N ASN A 131 -4.53 22.82 -3.24
CA ASN A 131 -5.49 22.52 -2.17
C ASN A 131 -6.14 21.12 -2.19
N SER A 132 -5.62 20.15 -2.94
CA SER A 132 -6.07 18.76 -2.81
C SER A 132 -5.59 18.19 -1.47
N SER A 133 -6.51 17.74 -0.63
CA SER A 133 -6.18 16.97 0.57
C SER A 133 -5.31 15.76 0.18
N ARG A 134 -4.37 15.43 1.06
CA ARG A 134 -3.46 14.31 0.86
C ARG A 134 -4.23 13.00 0.76
N THR A 135 -3.85 12.12 -0.15
CA THR A 135 -4.43 10.77 -0.20
C THR A 135 -4.01 9.99 1.04
N SER A 136 -4.94 9.59 1.90
CA SER A 136 -4.65 8.88 3.15
C SER A 136 -4.92 7.39 3.00
N ILE A 137 -3.87 6.59 3.20
CA ILE A 137 -3.89 5.12 3.18
C ILE A 137 -3.46 4.61 4.56
N SER A 138 -4.17 3.61 5.08
CA SER A 138 -3.87 2.98 6.37
C SER A 138 -3.91 1.46 6.26
N LEU A 139 -2.84 0.79 6.68
CA LEU A 139 -2.71 -0.66 6.72
C LEU A 139 -2.39 -1.11 8.14
N SER A 140 -3.19 -2.02 8.72
CA SER A 140 -3.01 -2.47 10.10
C SER A 140 -3.11 -3.99 10.22
N SER A 141 -2.14 -4.60 10.90
CA SER A 141 -2.17 -6.01 11.31
C SER A 141 -1.48 -6.20 12.65
N ASN A 142 -2.05 -6.88 13.63
CA ASN A 142 -1.33 -7.09 14.90
C ASN A 142 -0.10 -7.98 14.67
N ASN A 143 -0.31 -9.17 14.11
CA ASN A 143 0.75 -10.19 14.03
C ASN A 143 1.22 -10.48 12.61
N GLY A 144 0.40 -10.17 11.60
CA GLY A 144 0.70 -10.50 10.22
C GLY A 144 1.71 -9.55 9.59
N SER A 145 2.50 -10.08 8.65
CA SER A 145 3.39 -9.24 7.83
C SER A 145 2.60 -8.33 6.90
N ILE A 146 3.10 -7.12 6.69
CA ILE A 146 2.52 -6.14 5.76
C ILE A 146 3.51 -5.88 4.64
N THR A 147 3.09 -6.14 3.40
CA THR A 147 3.79 -5.71 2.19
C THR A 147 2.92 -4.70 1.46
N ALA A 148 3.45 -3.51 1.24
CA ALA A 148 2.75 -2.43 0.56
C ALA A 148 3.59 -1.97 -0.64
N LYS A 149 3.01 -2.03 -1.84
CA LYS A 149 3.64 -1.56 -3.07
C LYS A 149 2.84 -0.39 -3.61
N ILE A 150 3.48 0.76 -3.73
CA ILE A 150 2.84 1.98 -4.22
C ILE A 150 3.21 2.20 -5.68
N ASN A 151 2.19 2.39 -6.51
CA ASN A 151 2.28 2.72 -7.91
C ASN A 151 1.59 4.05 -8.11
N THR A 152 2.15 4.89 -8.96
CA THR A 152 1.59 6.20 -9.29
C THR A 152 1.34 6.24 -10.78
N VAL A 153 0.18 6.75 -11.18
CA VAL A 153 -0.21 6.94 -12.57
C VAL A 153 -0.43 8.44 -12.75
N LYS A 154 0.31 9.06 -13.69
CA LYS A 154 0.35 10.52 -13.89
C LYS A 154 0.91 11.26 -12.65
N VAL A 155 0.73 12.58 -12.61
CA VAL A 155 1.13 13.41 -11.47
C VAL A 155 0.10 13.26 -10.36
N VAL A 156 0.48 12.51 -9.33
CA VAL A 156 -0.36 12.30 -8.14
C VAL A 156 -0.17 13.46 -7.15
N ALA A 157 -1.25 13.81 -6.45
CA ALA A 157 -1.14 14.61 -5.25
C ALA A 157 -0.33 13.84 -4.19
N PRO A 158 0.28 14.54 -3.21
CA PRO A 158 0.97 13.88 -2.13
C PRO A 158 0.09 12.86 -1.40
N PHE A 159 0.71 11.83 -0.82
CA PHE A 159 0.00 10.79 -0.08
C PHE A 159 0.59 10.55 1.33
N LEU A 160 -0.26 10.09 2.24
CA LEU A 160 0.09 9.61 3.57
C LEU A 160 -0.16 8.11 3.59
N LEU A 161 0.91 7.33 3.75
CA LEU A 161 0.84 5.91 4.00
C LEU A 161 1.15 5.66 5.46
N ASP A 162 0.16 5.19 6.21
CA ASP A 162 0.30 4.79 7.61
C ASP A 162 0.22 3.27 7.71
N ILE A 163 1.23 2.66 8.34
CA ILE A 163 1.33 1.22 8.50
C ILE A 163 1.59 0.90 9.96
N HIS A 164 0.71 0.11 10.55
CA HIS A 164 0.82 -0.31 11.94
C HIS A 164 0.85 -1.84 12.05
N THR A 165 1.82 -2.35 12.79
CA THR A 165 1.84 -3.73 13.24
C THR A 165 2.51 -3.88 14.59
N ARG A 166 2.21 -4.96 15.31
CA ARG A 166 2.89 -5.28 16.56
C ARG A 166 4.14 -6.11 16.26
N ASP A 167 3.96 -7.29 15.70
CA ASP A 167 5.05 -8.27 15.54
C ASP A 167 5.40 -8.52 14.06
N GLY A 168 4.53 -8.07 13.15
CA GLY A 168 4.65 -8.31 11.72
C GLY A 168 5.87 -7.63 11.10
N ARG A 169 6.53 -8.33 10.17
CA ARG A 169 7.50 -7.70 9.27
C ARG A 169 6.79 -6.74 8.33
N VAL A 170 7.32 -5.53 8.17
CA VAL A 170 6.83 -4.55 7.21
C VAL A 170 7.81 -4.39 6.05
N THR A 171 7.31 -4.51 4.82
CA THR A 171 8.06 -4.20 3.60
C THR A 171 7.28 -3.17 2.78
N VAL A 172 7.90 -2.02 2.48
CA VAL A 172 7.28 -0.98 1.65
C VAL A 172 8.11 -0.75 0.39
N LEU A 173 7.44 -0.80 -0.76
CA LEU A 173 8.00 -0.52 -2.08
C LEU A 173 7.45 0.82 -2.56
N LEU A 174 8.27 1.87 -2.48
CA LEU A 174 7.90 3.23 -2.84
C LEU A 174 8.19 3.52 -4.32
N PRO A 175 7.41 4.38 -5.00
CA PRO A 175 7.78 4.90 -6.30
C PRO A 175 8.97 5.87 -6.18
N ARG A 176 9.75 6.02 -7.25
CA ARG A 176 10.86 7.00 -7.31
C ARG A 176 10.39 8.45 -7.19
N SER A 177 9.12 8.72 -7.46
CA SER A 177 8.49 10.02 -7.30
C SER A 177 8.23 10.41 -5.84
N PHE A 178 8.36 9.49 -4.88
CA PHE A 178 8.17 9.78 -3.47
C PHE A 178 9.15 10.86 -3.00
N HIS A 179 8.61 11.96 -2.46
CA HIS A 179 9.37 13.08 -1.92
C HIS A 179 8.74 13.55 -0.62
N GLY A 180 9.35 13.13 0.49
CA GLY A 180 8.82 13.44 1.80
C GLY A 180 9.40 12.70 2.98
N SER A 181 8.68 12.75 4.10
CA SER A 181 9.16 12.26 5.39
C SER A 181 8.93 10.75 5.54
N LEU A 182 9.91 10.07 6.12
CA LEU A 182 9.81 8.71 6.61
C LEU A 182 9.86 8.74 8.14
N PHE A 183 8.86 8.18 8.79
CA PHE A 183 8.79 8.00 10.23
C PHE A 183 8.72 6.50 10.54
N LEU A 184 9.82 5.93 11.03
CA LEU A 184 9.95 4.49 11.24
C LEU A 184 10.18 4.22 12.72
N THR A 185 9.29 3.46 13.35
CA THR A 185 9.39 3.08 14.77
C THR A 185 9.40 1.57 14.92
N THR A 186 10.48 1.03 15.49
CA THR A 186 10.63 -0.40 15.81
C THR A 186 11.69 -0.67 16.88
N ARG A 187 11.46 -1.67 17.74
CA ARG A 187 12.48 -2.18 18.67
C ARG A 187 13.52 -3.06 17.97
N GLN A 188 13.21 -3.53 16.77
CA GLN A 188 14.11 -4.32 15.94
C GLN A 188 14.87 -3.41 14.94
N SER A 189 15.08 -3.89 13.71
CA SER A 189 15.82 -3.19 12.68
C SER A 189 14.88 -2.52 11.68
N ALA A 190 15.11 -1.23 11.42
CA ALA A 190 14.59 -0.49 10.28
C ALA A 190 15.70 -0.26 9.26
N LYS A 191 15.49 -0.69 8.01
CA LYS A 191 16.46 -0.55 6.91
C LYS A 191 15.82 0.17 5.73
N LEU A 192 16.57 1.11 5.17
CA LEU A 192 16.34 1.65 3.84
C LEU A 192 17.27 0.92 2.87
N SER A 193 16.86 0.76 1.61
CA SER A 193 17.79 0.36 0.56
C SER A 193 18.89 1.39 0.37
N ASP A 194 20.03 0.98 -0.20
CA ASP A 194 21.17 1.86 -0.44
C ASP A 194 20.79 3.05 -1.33
N ASP A 195 19.98 2.80 -2.35
CA ASP A 195 19.48 3.81 -3.29
C ASP A 195 18.57 4.83 -2.60
N LEU A 196 17.63 4.36 -1.78
CA LEU A 196 16.74 5.22 -1.01
C LEU A 196 17.53 6.02 0.04
N LEU A 197 18.47 5.37 0.73
CA LEU A 197 19.32 5.99 1.73
C LEU A 197 20.18 7.10 1.14
N ARG A 198 20.76 6.91 -0.06
CA ARG A 198 21.54 7.95 -0.77
C ARG A 198 20.71 9.19 -1.11
N ARG A 199 19.40 9.04 -1.28
CA ARG A 199 18.46 10.13 -1.55
C ARG A 199 17.78 10.66 -0.28
N SER A 200 18.19 10.15 0.89
CA SER A 200 17.59 10.48 2.18
C SER A 200 18.53 11.32 3.04
N THR A 201 17.96 12.26 3.77
CA THR A 201 18.62 12.96 4.89
C THR A 201 18.07 12.44 6.20
N ILE A 202 18.94 12.07 7.14
CA ILE A 202 18.51 11.68 8.49
C ILE A 202 18.13 12.95 9.25
N LEU A 203 16.89 13.03 9.72
CA LEU A 203 16.40 14.16 10.51
C LEU A 203 16.59 13.93 12.00
N SER A 204 16.27 12.71 12.47
CA SER A 204 16.47 12.35 13.86
C SER A 204 16.54 10.85 14.06
N THR A 205 17.19 10.44 15.14
CA THR A 205 17.15 9.08 15.66
C THR A 205 17.00 9.18 17.17
N VAL A 206 15.87 8.73 17.69
CA VAL A 206 15.52 8.79 19.11
C VAL A 206 14.95 7.45 19.49
N GLU A 207 15.65 6.75 20.40
CA GLU A 207 15.28 5.40 20.86
C GLU A 207 15.02 4.44 19.68
N HIS A 208 13.78 3.95 19.58
CA HIS A 208 13.28 3.02 18.59
C HIS A 208 12.75 3.72 17.32
N THR A 209 12.86 5.05 17.25
CA THR A 209 12.30 5.85 16.18
C THR A 209 13.40 6.50 15.33
N ARG A 210 13.30 6.34 14.01
CA ARG A 210 14.16 6.97 13.03
C ARG A 210 13.33 7.82 12.09
N ARG A 211 13.77 9.06 11.85
CA ARG A 211 13.14 9.98 10.92
C ARG A 211 14.10 10.30 9.78
N TYR A 212 13.59 10.18 8.57
CA TYR A 212 14.31 10.53 7.36
C TYR A 212 13.48 11.50 6.53
N PHE A 213 14.14 12.21 5.63
CA PHE A 213 13.51 12.98 4.57
C PHE A 213 14.08 12.55 3.23
N VAL A 214 13.24 12.16 2.28
CA VAL A 214 13.64 11.73 0.94
C VAL A 214 13.53 12.91 -0.02
N GLY A 215 14.64 13.24 -0.68
CA GLY A 215 14.77 14.35 -1.61
C GLY A 215 15.26 15.64 -0.95
N ASP A 216 15.14 16.77 -1.67
CA ASP A 216 15.62 18.08 -1.17
C ASP A 216 14.62 18.76 -0.21
N ILE A 217 15.08 19.00 1.02
CA ILE A 217 14.32 19.64 2.09
C ILE A 217 14.32 21.18 1.96
N SER A 218 15.30 21.75 1.28
CA SER A 218 15.60 23.19 1.25
C SER A 218 14.52 24.00 0.54
N HIS A 219 13.84 23.40 -0.43
CA HIS A 219 12.80 24.06 -1.23
C HIS A 219 11.41 24.08 -0.58
N ARG A 220 11.19 23.42 0.56
CA ARG A 220 9.85 23.25 1.17
C ARG A 220 9.70 23.72 2.61
N LEU A 221 10.77 24.23 3.24
CA LEU A 221 10.77 24.70 4.64
C LEU A 221 10.23 26.13 4.83
N PHE A 222 9.79 26.82 3.77
CA PHE A 222 9.29 28.20 3.86
C PHE A 222 7.83 28.32 4.34
N GLY A 223 7.20 27.23 4.78
CA GLY A 223 5.87 27.22 5.40
C GLY A 223 5.83 26.32 6.64
N ASN A 224 5.00 26.67 7.63
CA ASN A 224 4.89 25.92 8.88
C ASN A 224 4.18 24.55 8.74
N ASP A 225 3.53 24.28 7.60
CA ASP A 225 2.75 23.05 7.39
C ASP A 225 3.37 22.18 6.29
N TRP A 226 3.80 20.97 6.65
CA TRP A 226 4.31 19.98 5.69
C TRP A 226 3.17 19.31 4.92
N ASN A 227 3.09 19.58 3.62
CA ASN A 227 2.05 19.06 2.73
C ASN A 227 2.55 18.04 1.68
N GLY A 228 3.79 17.56 1.78
CA GLY A 228 4.34 16.56 0.85
C GLY A 228 4.00 15.11 1.22
N ASP A 229 4.71 14.16 0.62
CA ASP A 229 4.49 12.74 0.91
C ASP A 229 4.89 12.41 2.36
N GLU A 230 4.26 11.40 2.93
CA GLU A 230 4.58 10.94 4.27
C GLU A 230 4.38 9.43 4.39
N LEU A 231 5.40 8.76 4.90
CA LEU A 231 5.34 7.34 5.26
C LEU A 231 5.53 7.20 6.77
N LYS A 232 4.53 6.65 7.44
CA LYS A 232 4.59 6.25 8.85
C LYS A 232 4.55 4.73 8.93
N VAL A 233 5.54 4.15 9.60
CA VAL A 233 5.60 2.72 9.86
C VAL A 233 5.91 2.50 11.32
N VAL A 234 4.99 1.84 12.01
CA VAL A 234 5.16 1.39 13.38
C VAL A 234 5.10 -0.13 13.39
N SER A 235 6.16 -0.75 13.89
CA SER A 235 6.27 -2.20 14.08
C SER A 235 7.00 -2.47 15.39
N LEU A 236 6.31 -2.88 16.45
CA LEU A 236 6.90 -3.01 17.78
C LEU A 236 8.11 -3.94 17.78
N ASP A 237 7.89 -5.19 17.39
CA ASP A 237 8.87 -6.28 17.42
C ASP A 237 9.12 -6.89 16.03
N GLY A 238 8.58 -6.27 14.97
CA GLY A 238 8.83 -6.66 13.59
C GLY A 238 9.93 -5.82 12.91
N ARG A 239 10.48 -6.36 11.81
CA ARG A 239 11.50 -5.66 11.02
C ARG A 239 10.85 -4.77 9.97
N ILE A 240 11.42 -3.59 9.74
CA ILE A 240 10.95 -2.64 8.73
C ILE A 240 11.97 -2.56 7.59
N ILE A 241 11.52 -2.74 6.35
CA ILE A 241 12.34 -2.61 5.14
C ILE A 241 11.63 -1.70 4.15
N ILE A 242 12.27 -0.59 3.80
CA ILE A 242 11.75 0.37 2.80
C ILE A 242 12.73 0.41 1.63
N ARG A 243 12.22 0.35 0.41
CA ARG A 243 13.01 0.40 -0.83
C ARG A 243 12.20 1.00 -1.96
N TYR A 244 12.84 1.37 -3.06
CA TYR A 244 12.10 1.70 -4.27
C TYR A 244 11.55 0.45 -4.94
N LYS A 245 10.39 0.58 -5.61
CA LYS A 245 9.68 -0.49 -6.31
C LYS A 245 10.49 -1.09 -7.46
N ASP A 246 11.30 -0.27 -8.13
CA ASP A 246 12.12 -0.67 -9.29
C ASP A 246 13.46 -1.32 -8.89
N GLU A 247 13.80 -1.34 -7.60
CA GLU A 247 14.98 -2.04 -7.13
C GLU A 247 14.76 -3.54 -7.18
N ALA A 248 15.62 -4.23 -7.93
CA ALA A 248 15.66 -5.67 -7.94
C ALA A 248 15.87 -6.20 -6.51
N GLU A 249 15.13 -7.26 -6.14
CA GLU A 249 15.50 -8.02 -4.96
C GLU A 249 16.90 -8.56 -5.18
N LEU A 250 17.88 -8.09 -4.39
CA LEU A 250 19.18 -8.74 -4.36
C LEU A 250 18.91 -10.23 -4.09
N PRO A 251 19.31 -11.14 -5.00
CA PRO A 251 19.08 -12.55 -4.80
C PRO A 251 19.65 -12.92 -3.44
N LYS A 252 18.83 -13.58 -2.61
CA LYS A 252 19.28 -14.13 -1.33
C LYS A 252 20.49 -15.00 -1.64
N ILE A 253 21.69 -14.52 -1.34
CA ILE A 253 22.91 -15.30 -1.41
C ILE A 253 22.69 -16.47 -0.46
N GLY A 254 22.39 -17.64 -1.03
CA GLY A 254 22.10 -18.85 -0.29
C GLY A 254 23.34 -19.26 0.50
N PHE A 255 23.20 -19.34 1.81
CA PHE A 255 24.23 -19.75 2.78
C PHE A 255 24.60 -21.25 2.71
N PHE A 256 24.54 -21.90 1.53
CA PHE A 256 24.78 -23.35 1.39
C PHE A 256 25.84 -23.76 0.36
N SER A 257 26.73 -22.87 -0.08
CA SER A 257 27.82 -23.22 -1.00
C SER A 257 29.17 -23.41 -0.29
N ARG A 258 29.23 -24.20 0.79
CA ARG A 258 30.52 -24.51 1.44
C ARG A 258 30.54 -25.81 2.25
N ILE A 259 30.04 -26.91 1.70
CA ILE A 259 30.45 -28.27 2.05
C ILE A 259 30.48 -29.05 0.73
N PHE A 260 31.53 -29.85 0.51
CA PHE A 260 31.89 -30.57 -0.72
C PHE A 260 32.70 -29.76 -1.76
N SER A 261 33.97 -29.51 -1.43
CA SER A 261 35.04 -29.74 -2.40
C SER A 261 36.08 -30.63 -1.73
N SER A 262 36.48 -31.63 -2.50
CA SER A 262 37.31 -32.78 -2.16
C SER A 262 38.70 -32.46 -1.62
#